data_AF-A0A9E3ZYP0-F1
#
_entry.id   AF-A0A9E3ZYP0-F1
#
_cell.length_a   1.000
_cell.length_b   1.000
_cell.length_c   1.000
_cell.angle_alpha   90.00
_cell.angle_beta   90.00
_cell.angle_gamma   90.00
#
_symmetry.space_group_name_H-M   'P 1'
#
loop_
_entity.id
_entity.type
_entity.pdbx_description
1 polymer ?
#
loop_
_entity_poly.entity_id
_entity_poly.type
_entity_poly.pdbx_seq_one_letter_code
_entity_poly.pdbx_strand_id
1 'polypeptide(L)'
;MFRGHPRPTDAELGRFAAEFGEVVRGGEIYGLPSAGGDVLRVSNLPDPEGYDVGYAGSGPLPWHTDYSYMPRAAKETFLEAERVPPGGPRTHWCHMYRAYETLPAPLRERVRGRVGLHDPMASARHLPPADRESRRARAARTHPRARLPYSGTPAAHPAVREHPETGRSALYVDTFVSSFEGLEISESRTLLDELLALALRPEGLYSHEWRPGDLVMFDTVGTMHSRDDHAALDAPALDPAAGVRAGALGAALLLLACAEHPTPEPAYRAQDRSDGERFGRGAEVAGFKLAFTSPSAQRAWGAEGPAFAPLFKLMRVAAGASVAAGNYSRLMAEVEIALRLERDLAGPGVSPREAAEAVAAAHVALELPDNRFGQRPSVPELIADGLGARRFALGPPVDPAGLALRGIECRLSLDGRELARGSGRDALGGPYRALGWLAAELANRGRSLSAGQIVLTGSIGRPYVAQGDPAGLYRAECAGLGSVELSVGSGRQPAALRSGAGRGGGDFAGDAG
;
A
#
# COMPACT_ATOMS: atom_id res chain seq x y z
N MET A 1 -18.50 8.07 -7.36
CA MET A 1 -19.57 8.77 -6.61
C MET A 1 -20.57 7.73 -6.15
N PHE A 2 -20.92 7.77 -4.87
CA PHE A 2 -21.89 6.92 -4.20
C PHE A 2 -23.02 7.82 -3.69
N ARG A 3 -24.26 7.33 -3.73
CA ARG A 3 -25.46 8.07 -3.30
C ARG A 3 -26.47 7.09 -2.71
N GLY A 4 -27.22 7.52 -1.69
CA GLY A 4 -28.26 6.71 -1.06
C GLY A 4 -27.74 5.66 -0.08
N HIS A 5 -26.46 5.74 0.32
CA HIS A 5 -25.96 4.99 1.46
C HIS A 5 -26.48 5.59 2.78
N PRO A 6 -26.55 4.82 3.87
CA PRO A 6 -26.70 5.38 5.22
C PRO A 6 -25.58 6.39 5.47
N ARG A 7 -25.88 7.49 6.20
CA ARG A 7 -24.85 8.48 6.55
C ARG A 7 -23.79 7.81 7.44
N PRO A 8 -22.52 7.77 7.03
CA PRO A 8 -21.47 7.14 7.81
C PRO A 8 -21.00 8.05 8.96
N THR A 9 -20.44 7.45 10.00
CA THR A 9 -19.71 8.14 11.06
C THR A 9 -18.28 8.45 10.63
N ASP A 10 -17.64 9.44 11.27
CA ASP A 10 -16.25 9.83 11.01
C ASP A 10 -15.26 8.65 11.20
N ALA A 11 -15.59 7.73 12.12
CA ALA A 11 -14.84 6.49 12.32
C ALA A 11 -15.06 5.44 11.21
N GLU A 12 -16.25 5.37 10.60
CA GLU A 12 -16.51 4.52 9.43
C GLU A 12 -15.83 5.07 8.18
N LEU A 13 -15.88 6.39 7.99
CA LEU A 13 -15.18 7.09 6.92
C LEU A 13 -13.65 6.89 7.05
N GLY A 14 -13.10 7.05 8.26
CA GLY A 14 -11.68 6.79 8.52
C GLY A 14 -11.27 5.34 8.23
N ARG A 15 -12.10 4.35 8.59
CA ARG A 15 -11.88 2.95 8.20
C ARG A 15 -11.95 2.74 6.69
N PHE A 16 -12.93 3.32 6.02
CA PHE A 16 -13.08 3.22 4.57
C PHE A 16 -11.88 3.80 3.82
N ALA A 17 -11.38 4.99 4.22
CA ALA A 17 -10.18 5.58 3.65
C ALA A 17 -8.90 4.74 3.92
N ALA A 18 -8.83 4.06 5.07
CA ALA A 18 -7.70 3.20 5.41
C ALA A 18 -7.57 1.94 4.53
N GLU A 19 -8.65 1.49 3.87
CA GLU A 19 -8.57 0.44 2.84
C GLU A 19 -7.72 0.88 1.63
N PHE A 20 -7.57 2.19 1.39
CA PHE A 20 -6.85 2.73 0.24
C PHE A 20 -5.41 3.18 0.55
N GLY A 21 -5.04 3.38 1.82
CA GLY A 21 -3.66 3.74 2.16
C GLY A 21 -3.45 4.15 3.61
N GLU A 22 -2.39 4.93 3.85
CA GLU A 22 -2.24 5.66 5.10
C GLU A 22 -3.14 6.91 5.07
N VAL A 23 -4.01 7.01 6.08
CA VAL A 23 -4.98 8.11 6.19
C VAL A 23 -4.28 9.37 6.70
N VAL A 24 -4.30 10.40 5.87
CA VAL A 24 -3.93 11.76 6.25
C VAL A 24 -4.96 12.29 7.25
N ARG A 25 -4.47 12.58 8.44
CA ARG A 25 -5.21 13.06 9.60
C ARG A 25 -5.60 14.53 9.47
N GLY A 26 -6.65 14.77 8.69
CA GLY A 26 -7.01 16.09 8.21
C GLY A 26 -7.34 17.10 9.32
N GLY A 27 -8.02 16.68 10.40
CA GLY A 27 -8.28 17.55 11.55
C GLY A 27 -7.02 17.86 12.34
N GLU A 28 -6.25 16.82 12.70
CA GLU A 28 -5.05 16.93 13.53
C GLU A 28 -3.97 17.82 12.90
N ILE A 29 -3.64 17.62 11.62
CA ILE A 29 -2.59 18.41 10.96
C ILE A 29 -2.99 19.89 10.82
N TYR A 30 -4.28 20.17 10.59
CA TYR A 30 -4.81 21.53 10.55
C TYR A 30 -5.03 22.13 11.96
N GLY A 31 -4.85 21.36 13.04
CA GLY A 31 -5.06 21.86 14.41
C GLY A 31 -6.54 22.09 14.76
N LEU A 32 -7.45 21.44 14.04
CA LEU A 32 -8.90 21.57 14.19
C LEU A 32 -9.46 20.39 15.01
N PRO A 33 -10.51 20.62 15.83
CA PRO A 33 -11.14 19.53 16.60
C PRO A 33 -11.74 18.46 15.68
N SER A 34 -11.48 17.19 15.97
CA SER A 34 -12.10 16.03 15.32
C SER A 34 -12.64 15.05 16.36
N ALA A 35 -13.85 14.53 16.14
CA ALA A 35 -14.58 13.72 17.12
C ALA A 35 -14.50 12.23 16.77
N GLY A 36 -13.50 11.52 17.29
CA GLY A 36 -13.40 10.06 17.20
C GLY A 36 -13.02 9.47 15.83
N GLY A 37 -12.74 10.31 14.85
CA GLY A 37 -12.20 9.96 13.53
C GLY A 37 -11.61 11.21 12.87
N ASP A 38 -10.43 11.08 12.25
CA ASP A 38 -9.61 12.25 11.87
C ASP A 38 -10.00 12.86 10.52
N VAL A 39 -11.20 13.41 10.51
CA VAL A 39 -11.84 14.07 9.37
C VAL A 39 -11.53 15.56 9.39
N LEU A 40 -11.01 16.10 8.28
CA LEU A 40 -11.10 17.54 8.04
C LEU A 40 -12.53 17.90 7.62
N ARG A 41 -13.13 18.86 8.33
CA ARG A 41 -14.42 19.45 8.00
C ARG A 41 -14.22 20.67 7.09
N VAL A 42 -14.97 20.76 6.00
CA VAL A 42 -15.11 21.99 5.20
C VAL A 42 -16.52 22.56 5.37
N SER A 43 -16.60 23.66 6.12
CA SER A 43 -17.85 24.34 6.46
C SER A 43 -17.64 25.86 6.54
N ASN A 44 -18.74 26.59 6.36
CA ASN A 44 -18.84 28.05 6.48
C ASN A 44 -19.72 28.50 7.65
N LEU A 45 -20.08 27.57 8.55
CA LEU A 45 -20.90 27.87 9.73
C LEU A 45 -20.01 28.34 10.90
N PRO A 46 -20.49 29.27 11.73
CA PRO A 46 -19.79 29.67 12.95
C PRO A 46 -19.98 28.65 14.10
N ASP A 47 -18.93 28.49 14.89
CA ASP A 47 -19.01 27.96 16.26
C ASP A 47 -19.61 29.03 17.22
N PRO A 48 -19.81 28.78 18.53
CA PRO A 48 -20.42 29.76 19.43
C PRO A 48 -19.50 30.95 19.73
N GLU A 49 -18.20 30.82 19.43
CA GLU A 49 -17.19 31.85 19.61
C GLU A 49 -17.10 32.77 18.37
N GLY A 50 -17.76 32.38 17.27
CA GLY A 50 -17.90 33.14 16.03
C GLY A 50 -16.89 32.77 14.94
N TYR A 51 -16.12 31.69 15.11
CA TYR A 51 -15.15 31.21 14.12
C TYR A 51 -15.76 30.20 13.14
N ASP A 52 -15.33 30.24 11.87
CA ASP A 52 -15.70 29.27 10.85
C ASP A 52 -15.33 27.84 11.33
N VAL A 53 -16.32 26.95 11.48
CA VAL A 53 -16.12 25.53 11.80
C VAL A 53 -15.41 24.83 10.64
N GLY A 54 -14.17 24.40 10.88
CA GLY A 54 -13.37 23.62 9.93
C GLY A 54 -12.39 24.47 9.11
N TYR A 55 -12.15 24.06 7.87
CA TYR A 55 -11.29 24.77 6.91
C TYR A 55 -12.00 25.05 5.58
N ALA A 56 -11.32 25.69 4.64
CA ALA A 56 -11.78 26.08 3.29
C ALA A 56 -13.08 26.93 3.12
N GLY A 57 -14.04 26.97 4.05
CA GLY A 57 -15.21 27.87 4.02
C GLY A 57 -16.09 27.73 2.77
N SER A 58 -16.74 28.83 2.33
CA SER A 58 -17.60 28.86 1.12
C SER A 58 -17.04 29.61 -0.10
N GLY A 59 -15.93 30.34 0.02
CA GLY A 59 -15.37 31.13 -1.09
C GLY A 59 -14.78 30.27 -2.24
N PRO A 60 -14.39 30.87 -3.37
CA PRO A 60 -13.87 30.11 -4.50
C PRO A 60 -12.54 29.46 -4.14
N LEU A 61 -12.33 28.24 -4.65
CA LEU A 61 -11.08 27.50 -4.46
C LEU A 61 -10.48 27.20 -5.84
N PRO A 62 -9.32 27.82 -6.21
CA PRO A 62 -8.71 27.65 -7.52
C PRO A 62 -8.37 26.20 -7.85
N TRP A 63 -8.08 25.93 -9.13
CA TRP A 63 -7.71 24.60 -9.61
C TRP A 63 -6.49 24.04 -8.88
N HIS A 64 -6.70 23.02 -8.08
CA HIS A 64 -5.68 22.42 -7.22
C HIS A 64 -5.78 20.91 -7.17
N THR A 65 -4.64 20.26 -7.01
CA THR A 65 -4.57 18.92 -6.45
C THR A 65 -4.46 19.05 -4.94
N ASP A 66 -5.26 18.27 -4.23
CA ASP A 66 -5.19 18.21 -2.78
C ASP A 66 -3.77 17.88 -2.32
N TYR A 67 -3.24 18.69 -1.41
CA TYR A 67 -1.99 18.42 -0.69
C TYR A 67 -0.77 18.29 -1.61
N SER A 68 -0.83 18.82 -2.84
CA SER A 68 0.32 18.84 -3.74
C SER A 68 1.51 19.65 -3.17
N TYR A 69 1.26 20.56 -2.24
CA TYR A 69 2.26 21.28 -1.45
C TYR A 69 2.83 20.50 -0.25
N MET A 70 2.46 19.24 -0.05
CA MET A 70 3.10 18.34 0.92
C MET A 70 4.25 17.57 0.23
N PRO A 71 5.34 17.22 0.94
CA PRO A 71 6.42 16.41 0.38
C PRO A 71 5.96 15.04 -0.15
N ARG A 72 4.91 14.48 0.46
CA ARG A 72 4.27 13.23 0.06
C ARG A 72 2.88 13.57 -0.50
N ALA A 73 2.65 13.21 -1.76
CA ALA A 73 1.39 13.49 -2.45
C ALA A 73 0.26 12.58 -1.97
N ALA A 74 -0.95 13.13 -1.87
CA ALA A 74 -2.16 12.30 -1.82
C ALA A 74 -2.33 11.53 -3.14
N LYS A 75 -2.87 10.31 -3.07
CA LYS A 75 -3.36 9.55 -4.25
C LYS A 75 -4.87 9.46 -4.36
N GLU A 76 -5.62 9.45 -3.26
CA GLU A 76 -7.08 9.59 -3.30
C GLU A 76 -7.60 10.59 -2.26
N THR A 77 -8.69 11.25 -2.63
CA THR A 77 -9.51 12.11 -1.78
C THR A 77 -10.93 11.55 -1.70
N PHE A 78 -11.56 11.62 -0.51
CA PHE A 78 -12.94 11.20 -0.25
C PHE A 78 -13.79 12.35 0.30
N LEU A 79 -14.66 12.91 -0.53
CA LEU A 79 -15.56 14.01 -0.17
C LEU A 79 -16.98 13.49 0.13
N GLU A 80 -17.39 13.51 1.40
CA GLU A 80 -18.79 13.28 1.82
C GLU A 80 -19.53 14.61 1.92
N ALA A 81 -20.77 14.63 1.43
CA ALA A 81 -21.62 15.81 1.43
C ALA A 81 -22.72 15.72 2.49
N GLU A 82 -22.43 16.20 3.70
CA GLU A 82 -23.38 16.14 4.81
C GLU A 82 -24.72 16.87 4.53
N ARG A 83 -24.68 18.10 4.02
CA ARG A 83 -25.84 19.03 3.90
C ARG A 83 -25.63 20.12 2.87
N VAL A 84 -26.39 20.13 1.77
CA VAL A 84 -26.19 21.09 0.66
C VAL A 84 -27.11 22.32 0.80
N PRO A 85 -26.61 23.57 0.75
CA PRO A 85 -27.48 24.73 0.65
C PRO A 85 -28.21 24.74 -0.71
N PRO A 86 -29.44 25.26 -0.81
CA PRO A 86 -30.14 25.37 -2.08
C PRO A 86 -29.32 26.21 -3.09
N GLY A 87 -29.00 25.63 -4.25
CA GLY A 87 -28.11 26.27 -5.23
C GLY A 87 -26.62 26.28 -4.84
N GLY A 88 -26.21 25.42 -3.90
CA GLY A 88 -24.86 25.36 -3.35
C GLY A 88 -23.73 25.18 -4.38
N PRO A 89 -22.48 25.51 -4.00
CA PRO A 89 -21.36 25.58 -4.92
C PRO A 89 -21.10 24.23 -5.58
N ARG A 90 -20.84 24.26 -6.88
CA ARG A 90 -20.38 23.08 -7.62
C ARG A 90 -18.91 22.84 -7.35
N THR A 91 -18.53 21.56 -7.38
CA THR A 91 -17.13 21.17 -7.50
C THR A 91 -16.89 20.75 -8.95
N HIS A 92 -15.76 21.15 -9.50
CA HIS A 92 -15.33 20.79 -10.84
C HIS A 92 -14.04 19.97 -10.75
N TRP A 93 -13.92 18.93 -11.56
CA TRP A 93 -12.73 18.09 -11.69
C TRP A 93 -12.21 18.15 -13.12
N CYS A 94 -10.89 18.10 -13.27
CA CYS A 94 -10.16 18.18 -14.53
C CYS A 94 -9.27 16.93 -14.70
N HIS A 95 -9.48 16.19 -15.78
CA HIS A 95 -8.85 14.90 -16.04
C HIS A 95 -7.39 15.04 -16.52
N MET A 96 -6.42 14.96 -15.59
CA MET A 96 -5.02 15.28 -15.85
C MET A 96 -4.24 14.22 -16.65
N TYR A 97 -4.68 12.96 -16.64
CA TYR A 97 -4.20 11.98 -17.63
C TYR A 97 -4.53 12.43 -19.05
N ARG A 98 -5.78 12.83 -19.32
CA ARG A 98 -6.20 13.31 -20.65
C ARG A 98 -5.43 14.58 -21.04
N ALA A 99 -5.20 15.49 -20.08
CA ALA A 99 -4.35 16.66 -20.30
C ALA A 99 -2.94 16.25 -20.77
N TYR A 100 -2.29 15.30 -20.09
CA TYR A 100 -0.98 14.76 -20.50
C TYR A 100 -1.00 14.04 -21.85
N GLU A 101 -1.95 13.12 -22.04
CA GLU A 101 -2.14 12.34 -23.27
C GLU A 101 -2.30 13.26 -24.50
N THR A 102 -2.97 14.40 -24.33
CA THR A 102 -3.22 15.41 -25.38
C THR A 102 -2.19 16.55 -25.47
N LEU A 103 -1.13 16.56 -24.64
CA LEU A 103 -0.09 17.59 -24.72
C LEU A 103 0.58 17.62 -26.10
N PRO A 104 0.63 18.80 -26.78
CA PRO A 104 1.47 19.03 -27.95
C PRO A 104 2.93 18.69 -27.67
N ALA A 105 3.64 18.16 -28.67
CA ALA A 105 5.03 17.74 -28.52
C ALA A 105 5.96 18.80 -27.89
N PRO A 106 5.88 20.11 -28.22
CA PRO A 106 6.72 21.13 -27.58
C PRO A 106 6.48 21.28 -26.07
N LEU A 107 5.21 21.20 -25.61
CA LEU A 107 4.89 21.27 -24.18
C LEU A 107 5.25 19.96 -23.47
N ARG A 108 5.00 18.82 -24.11
CA ARG A 108 5.36 17.49 -23.60
C ARG A 108 6.87 17.38 -23.32
N GLU A 109 7.70 17.96 -24.18
CA GLU A 109 9.15 18.00 -23.97
C GLU A 109 9.56 18.96 -22.85
N ARG A 110 8.91 20.13 -22.73
CA ARG A 110 9.18 21.09 -21.64
C ARG A 110 8.89 20.53 -20.24
N VAL A 111 7.88 19.67 -20.11
CA VAL A 111 7.51 18.99 -18.84
C VAL A 111 8.26 17.68 -18.59
N ARG A 112 8.92 17.09 -19.59
CA ARG A 112 9.67 15.83 -19.44
C ARG A 112 10.78 15.99 -18.41
N GLY A 113 10.74 15.19 -17.33
CA GLY A 113 11.72 15.25 -16.24
C GLY A 113 11.72 16.58 -15.46
N ARG A 114 10.73 17.45 -15.68
CA ARG A 114 10.61 18.73 -14.98
C ARG A 114 10.06 18.51 -13.58
N VAL A 115 10.53 19.28 -12.61
CA VAL A 115 9.99 19.33 -11.25
C VAL A 115 9.26 20.67 -11.05
N GLY A 116 8.03 20.62 -10.55
CA GLY A 116 7.26 21.77 -10.09
C GLY A 116 7.38 21.94 -8.58
N LEU A 117 7.48 23.18 -8.11
CA LEU A 117 7.55 23.53 -6.70
C LEU A 117 6.18 24.02 -6.22
N HIS A 118 5.45 23.20 -5.47
CA HIS A 118 4.11 23.49 -4.99
C HIS A 118 4.13 24.26 -3.66
N ASP A 119 3.67 25.51 -3.69
CA ASP A 119 3.50 26.42 -2.55
C ASP A 119 2.01 26.77 -2.39
N PRO A 120 1.39 26.52 -1.22
CA PRO A 120 -0.05 26.77 -1.04
C PRO A 120 -0.42 28.26 -1.16
N MET A 121 0.54 29.17 -0.99
CA MET A 121 0.37 30.61 -1.14
C MET A 121 0.32 31.04 -2.62
N ALA A 122 0.93 30.27 -3.54
CA ALA A 122 0.97 30.61 -4.97
C ALA A 122 -0.43 30.69 -5.60
N SER A 123 -1.40 29.91 -5.08
CA SER A 123 -2.83 29.97 -5.45
C SER A 123 -3.43 31.38 -5.46
N ALA A 124 -2.93 32.29 -4.62
CA ALA A 124 -3.45 33.64 -4.47
C ALA A 124 -3.34 34.50 -5.74
N ARG A 125 -2.43 34.17 -6.67
CA ARG A 125 -2.30 34.89 -7.96
C ARG A 125 -3.45 34.54 -8.93
N HIS A 126 -3.99 33.32 -8.80
CA HIS A 126 -5.02 32.72 -9.65
C HIS A 126 -6.46 33.02 -9.19
N LEU A 127 -6.62 33.80 -8.12
CA LEU A 127 -7.91 34.34 -7.67
C LEU A 127 -8.20 35.70 -8.33
N PRO A 128 -9.45 35.97 -8.76
CA PRO A 128 -9.92 37.32 -9.07
C PRO A 128 -9.59 38.33 -7.96
N PRO A 129 -9.38 39.63 -8.26
CA PRO A 129 -9.04 40.62 -7.24
C PRO A 129 -10.04 40.73 -6.08
N ALA A 130 -11.35 40.64 -6.36
CA ALA A 130 -12.40 40.68 -5.35
C ALA A 130 -12.27 39.53 -4.33
N ASP A 131 -11.93 38.33 -4.79
CA ASP A 131 -11.88 37.13 -3.95
C ASP A 131 -10.66 37.12 -3.02
N ARG A 132 -9.64 37.93 -3.31
CA ARG A 132 -8.49 38.14 -2.43
C ARG A 132 -8.88 38.89 -1.16
N GLU A 133 -9.87 39.79 -1.25
CA GLU A 133 -10.44 40.48 -0.10
C GLU A 133 -11.30 39.52 0.73
N SER A 134 -12.18 38.74 0.08
CA SER A 134 -12.94 37.66 0.71
C SER A 134 -12.03 36.64 1.44
N ARG A 135 -10.88 36.27 0.85
CA ARG A 135 -9.88 35.39 1.48
C ARG A 135 -9.25 36.01 2.73
N ARG A 136 -9.03 37.33 2.77
CA ARG A 136 -8.54 38.05 3.96
C ARG A 136 -9.60 38.15 5.06
N ALA A 137 -10.83 38.51 4.71
CA ALA A 137 -11.95 38.56 5.65
C ALA A 137 -12.20 37.18 6.29
N ARG A 138 -12.07 36.11 5.50
CA ARG A 138 -12.18 34.73 5.99
C ARG A 138 -11.02 34.30 6.90
N ALA A 139 -9.80 34.78 6.66
CA ALA A 139 -8.68 34.52 7.56
C ALA A 139 -8.95 35.08 8.98
N ALA A 140 -9.66 36.20 9.10
CA ALA A 140 -10.05 36.77 10.39
C ALA A 140 -11.13 35.96 11.13
N ARG A 141 -11.95 35.16 10.43
CA ARG A 141 -12.92 34.22 11.02
C ARG A 141 -12.37 32.80 11.19
N THR A 142 -11.13 32.53 10.80
CA THR A 142 -10.55 31.19 10.91
C THR A 142 -10.18 30.90 12.36
N HIS A 143 -10.59 29.74 12.89
CA HIS A 143 -10.39 29.37 14.30
C HIS A 143 -8.91 29.49 14.74
N PRO A 144 -8.57 30.01 15.94
CA PRO A 144 -7.18 30.37 16.30
C PRO A 144 -6.17 29.22 16.35
N ARG A 145 -6.63 27.97 16.54
CA ARG A 145 -5.75 26.78 16.46
C ARG A 145 -5.53 26.28 15.02
N ALA A 146 -6.32 26.77 14.07
CA ALA A 146 -6.24 26.34 12.69
C ALA A 146 -4.92 26.80 12.07
N ARG A 147 -4.17 25.84 11.53
CA ARG A 147 -2.88 26.04 10.87
C ARG A 147 -2.93 25.37 9.50
N LEU A 148 -2.24 25.96 8.53
CA LEU A 148 -1.95 25.25 7.29
C LEU A 148 -0.81 24.26 7.57
N PRO A 149 -0.86 23.00 7.12
CA PRO A 149 0.24 22.04 7.27
C PRO A 149 1.35 22.37 6.25
N TYR A 150 2.04 23.49 6.45
CA TYR A 150 3.07 24.00 5.55
C TYR A 150 4.30 24.45 6.34
N SER A 151 5.46 23.93 5.98
CA SER A 151 6.75 24.18 6.67
C SER A 151 7.43 25.49 6.23
N GLY A 152 6.83 26.25 5.31
CA GLY A 152 7.49 27.38 4.64
C GLY A 152 8.42 26.98 3.48
N THR A 153 8.53 25.69 3.16
CA THR A 153 9.29 25.17 2.02
C THR A 153 8.33 24.54 1.00
N PRO A 154 8.31 24.98 -0.26
CA PRO A 154 7.49 24.36 -1.31
C PRO A 154 7.83 22.88 -1.53
N ALA A 155 6.84 22.05 -1.84
CA ALA A 155 7.06 20.64 -2.14
C ALA A 155 7.44 20.44 -3.61
N ALA A 156 8.53 19.70 -3.84
CA ALA A 156 9.02 19.35 -5.17
C ALA A 156 8.34 18.08 -5.68
N HIS A 157 7.59 18.19 -6.80
CA HIS A 157 6.97 17.05 -7.48
C HIS A 157 7.29 17.03 -8.98
N PRO A 158 7.44 15.86 -9.60
CA PRO A 158 7.53 15.75 -11.06
C PRO A 158 6.28 16.35 -11.73
N ALA A 159 6.47 17.25 -12.70
CA ALA A 159 5.38 17.83 -13.50
C ALA A 159 4.64 16.79 -14.35
N VAL A 160 5.25 15.62 -14.56
CA VAL A 160 4.61 14.42 -15.09
C VAL A 160 4.78 13.33 -14.03
N ARG A 161 3.66 12.87 -13.46
CA ARG A 161 3.65 11.86 -12.38
C ARG A 161 2.98 10.58 -12.88
N GLU A 162 3.58 9.44 -12.61
CA GLU A 162 2.94 8.14 -12.84
C GLU A 162 2.06 7.77 -11.64
N HIS A 163 0.86 7.27 -11.91
CA HIS A 163 -0.03 6.77 -10.86
C HIS A 163 0.52 5.44 -10.31
N PRO A 164 0.73 5.33 -8.98
CA PRO A 164 1.52 4.24 -8.39
C PRO A 164 0.95 2.84 -8.66
N GLU A 165 -0.36 2.72 -8.84
CA GLU A 165 -1.04 1.43 -9.05
C GLU A 165 -1.33 1.10 -10.52
N THR A 166 -1.32 2.10 -11.42
CA THR A 166 -1.76 1.89 -12.82
C THR A 166 -0.68 2.19 -13.86
N GLY A 167 0.43 2.82 -13.46
CA GLY A 167 1.51 3.24 -14.36
C GLY A 167 1.10 4.33 -15.36
N ARG A 168 -0.13 4.85 -15.31
CA ARG A 168 -0.58 5.92 -16.20
C ARG A 168 0.11 7.23 -15.83
N SER A 169 0.68 7.92 -16.81
CA SER A 169 1.27 9.25 -16.63
C SER A 169 0.18 10.35 -16.64
N ALA A 170 0.13 11.16 -15.59
CA ALA A 170 -0.70 12.35 -15.48
C ALA A 170 0.17 13.62 -15.51
N LEU A 171 -0.40 14.72 -15.97
CA LEU A 171 0.19 16.05 -15.84
C LEU A 171 -0.05 16.52 -14.40
N TYR A 172 0.99 16.51 -13.57
CA TYR A 172 0.88 16.82 -12.14
C TYR A 172 1.35 18.25 -11.90
N VAL A 173 0.51 19.20 -12.30
CA VAL A 173 0.69 20.64 -12.08
C VAL A 173 -0.65 21.24 -11.69
N ASP A 174 -0.62 22.30 -10.88
CA ASP A 174 -1.83 22.99 -10.42
C ASP A 174 -1.55 24.47 -10.06
N THR A 175 -2.55 25.18 -9.54
CA THR A 175 -2.38 26.60 -9.16
C THR A 175 -1.41 26.84 -8.00
N PHE A 176 -1.03 25.80 -7.23
CA PHE A 176 0.00 25.87 -6.19
C PHE A 176 1.44 25.82 -6.76
N VAL A 177 1.66 25.41 -8.02
CA VAL A 177 3.01 25.41 -8.63
C VAL A 177 3.59 26.82 -8.71
N SER A 178 4.43 27.20 -7.74
CA SER A 178 5.07 28.52 -7.63
C SER A 178 6.04 28.78 -8.80
N SER A 179 6.94 27.83 -9.05
CA SER A 179 7.90 27.79 -10.15
C SER A 179 8.19 26.34 -10.57
N PHE A 180 8.96 26.16 -11.64
CA PHE A 180 9.58 24.87 -11.97
C PHE A 180 11.10 24.95 -11.76
N GLU A 181 11.72 23.84 -11.36
CA GLU A 181 13.17 23.78 -11.19
C GLU A 181 13.92 24.09 -12.50
N GLY A 182 14.98 24.88 -12.37
CA GLY A 182 15.83 25.29 -13.50
C GLY A 182 15.18 26.28 -14.48
N LEU A 183 14.04 26.89 -14.15
CA LEU A 183 13.45 28.00 -14.92
C LEU A 183 13.45 29.31 -14.14
N GLU A 184 13.47 30.41 -14.86
CA GLU A 184 13.11 31.71 -14.28
C GLU A 184 11.64 31.75 -13.84
N ILE A 185 11.32 32.64 -12.91
CA ILE A 185 9.97 32.76 -12.35
C ILE A 185 8.96 33.18 -13.44
N SER A 186 9.36 34.02 -14.39
CA SER A 186 8.55 34.42 -15.55
C SER A 186 8.27 33.24 -16.48
N GLU A 187 9.31 32.49 -16.87
CA GLU A 187 9.19 31.30 -17.72
C GLU A 187 8.34 30.20 -17.08
N SER A 188 8.48 30.03 -15.76
CA SER A 188 7.68 29.09 -14.99
C SER A 188 6.19 29.44 -15.01
N ARG A 189 5.85 30.74 -14.90
CA ARG A 189 4.47 31.21 -14.99
C ARG A 189 3.91 30.95 -16.39
N THR A 190 4.62 31.37 -17.44
CA THR A 190 4.21 31.10 -18.82
C THR A 190 3.98 29.61 -19.08
N LEU A 191 4.89 28.73 -18.63
CA LEU A 191 4.71 27.29 -18.77
C LEU A 191 3.47 26.79 -18.01
N LEU A 192 3.25 27.23 -16.78
CA LEU A 192 2.08 26.81 -16.02
C LEU A 192 0.78 27.29 -16.67
N ASP A 193 0.72 28.54 -17.12
CA ASP A 193 -0.46 29.12 -17.73
C ASP A 193 -0.81 28.42 -19.06
N GLU A 194 0.19 28.05 -19.87
CA GLU A 194 0.02 27.21 -21.07
C GLU A 194 -0.52 25.80 -20.73
N LEU A 195 -0.01 25.18 -19.67
CA LEU A 195 -0.44 23.84 -19.22
C LEU A 195 -1.86 23.85 -18.66
N LEU A 196 -2.20 24.85 -17.83
CA LEU A 196 -3.54 25.03 -17.29
C LEU A 196 -4.55 25.35 -18.40
N ALA A 197 -4.22 26.23 -19.35
CA ALA A 197 -5.08 26.55 -20.49
C ALA A 197 -5.41 25.33 -21.37
N LEU A 198 -4.48 24.36 -21.46
CA LEU A 198 -4.73 23.10 -22.15
C LEU A 198 -5.55 22.11 -21.31
N ALA A 199 -5.23 21.97 -20.01
CA ALA A 199 -5.91 21.04 -19.12
C ALA A 199 -7.39 21.41 -18.93
N LEU A 200 -7.68 22.70 -18.75
CA LEU A 200 -8.99 23.24 -18.40
C LEU A 200 -9.94 23.40 -19.60
N ARG A 201 -9.68 22.71 -20.72
CA ARG A 201 -10.60 22.69 -21.86
C ARG A 201 -11.83 21.82 -21.54
N PRO A 202 -13.03 22.17 -22.04
CA PRO A 202 -14.29 21.52 -21.63
C PRO A 202 -14.33 20.00 -21.77
N GLU A 203 -13.57 19.42 -22.71
CA GLU A 203 -13.54 17.98 -22.96
C GLU A 203 -12.88 17.19 -21.81
N GLY A 204 -12.08 17.85 -20.97
CA GLY A 204 -11.44 17.27 -19.78
C GLY A 204 -12.20 17.47 -18.47
N LEU A 205 -13.33 18.20 -18.47
CA LEU A 205 -13.99 18.68 -17.26
C LEU A 205 -15.24 17.86 -16.88
N TYR A 206 -15.37 17.60 -15.58
CA TYR A 206 -16.59 17.10 -14.95
C TYR A 206 -17.06 18.11 -13.89
N SER A 207 -18.37 18.33 -13.78
CA SER A 207 -18.97 19.23 -12.78
C SER A 207 -19.98 18.44 -11.95
N HIS A 208 -19.89 18.52 -10.63
CA HIS A 208 -20.83 17.87 -9.72
C HIS A 208 -21.72 18.88 -9.01
N GLU A 209 -23.03 18.68 -9.17
CA GLU A 209 -24.06 19.29 -8.33
C GLU A 209 -24.32 18.37 -7.15
N TRP A 210 -23.87 18.80 -5.98
CA TRP A 210 -23.94 18.04 -4.75
C TRP A 210 -25.37 17.82 -4.27
N ARG A 211 -25.61 16.66 -3.66
CA ARG A 211 -26.80 16.37 -2.84
C ARG A 211 -26.37 15.85 -1.45
N PRO A 212 -27.20 16.03 -0.40
CA PRO A 212 -26.92 15.46 0.90
C PRO A 212 -26.78 13.93 0.79
N GLY A 213 -25.73 13.36 1.38
CA GLY A 213 -25.41 11.93 1.27
C GLY A 213 -24.77 11.51 -0.06
N ASP A 214 -24.19 12.44 -0.82
CA ASP A 214 -23.26 12.13 -1.90
C ASP A 214 -21.85 11.93 -1.33
N LEU A 215 -21.21 10.81 -1.67
CA LEU A 215 -19.80 10.55 -1.40
C LEU A 215 -19.05 10.47 -2.74
N VAL A 216 -18.13 11.41 -2.98
CA VAL A 216 -17.27 11.43 -4.17
C VAL A 216 -15.85 11.04 -3.76
N MET A 217 -15.42 9.87 -4.22
CA MET A 217 -14.03 9.46 -4.24
C MET A 217 -13.41 9.86 -5.59
N PHE A 218 -12.19 10.40 -5.57
CA PHE A 218 -11.41 10.64 -6.78
C PHE A 218 -9.90 10.48 -6.53
N ASP A 219 -9.18 10.12 -7.59
CA ASP A 219 -7.72 10.04 -7.64
C ASP A 219 -7.12 11.45 -7.77
N THR A 220 -6.23 11.83 -6.86
CA THR A 220 -5.58 13.15 -6.79
C THR A 220 -4.31 13.26 -7.62
N VAL A 221 -3.67 12.15 -8.00
CA VAL A 221 -2.57 12.15 -8.99
C VAL A 221 -3.13 12.47 -10.38
N GLY A 222 -4.28 11.89 -10.71
CA GLY A 222 -4.95 12.00 -11.99
C GLY A 222 -5.86 13.21 -12.18
N THR A 223 -6.08 14.02 -11.15
CA THR A 223 -7.16 15.02 -11.14
C THR A 223 -6.79 16.31 -10.39
N MET A 224 -6.95 17.46 -11.05
CA MET A 224 -7.12 18.75 -10.37
C MET A 224 -8.62 18.98 -10.10
N HIS A 225 -8.95 19.73 -9.06
CA HIS A 225 -10.32 20.17 -8.80
C HIS A 225 -10.42 21.62 -8.37
N SER A 226 -11.60 22.21 -8.49
CA SER A 226 -11.91 23.58 -8.07
C SER A 226 -13.35 23.69 -7.55
N ARG A 227 -13.65 24.80 -6.88
CA ARG A 227 -14.98 25.10 -6.34
C ARG A 227 -15.42 26.50 -6.75
N ASP A 228 -16.63 26.61 -7.28
CA ASP A 228 -17.30 27.89 -7.57
C ASP A 228 -17.48 28.73 -6.27
N ASP A 229 -17.58 30.06 -6.40
CA ASP A 229 -17.89 30.93 -5.26
C ASP A 229 -19.36 30.79 -4.81
N HIS A 230 -19.60 30.90 -3.49
CA HIS A 230 -20.93 31.05 -2.92
C HIS A 230 -20.89 31.96 -1.68
N ALA A 231 -21.63 33.07 -1.76
CA ALA A 231 -21.81 34.01 -0.65
C ALA A 231 -22.43 33.30 0.57
N ALA A 232 -21.91 33.57 1.77
CA ALA A 232 -22.36 32.89 2.99
C ALA A 232 -23.83 33.20 3.31
N LEU A 233 -24.57 32.21 3.80
CA LEU A 233 -25.96 32.33 4.23
C LEU A 233 -26.05 32.31 5.76
N ASP A 234 -26.93 33.13 6.32
CA ASP A 234 -27.22 33.18 7.75
C ASP A 234 -27.74 31.84 8.27
N ALA A 235 -27.02 31.24 9.20
CA ALA A 235 -27.39 30.01 9.88
C ALA A 235 -26.98 30.08 11.36
N PRO A 236 -27.76 29.49 12.29
CA PRO A 236 -27.50 29.58 13.72
C PRO A 236 -26.22 28.85 14.12
N ALA A 237 -25.50 29.40 15.11
CA ALA A 237 -24.26 28.85 15.64
C ALA A 237 -24.45 27.47 16.30
N LEU A 238 -23.42 26.62 16.23
CA LEU A 238 -23.46 25.21 16.65
C LEU A 238 -22.70 24.94 17.94
N ASP A 239 -23.21 24.02 18.77
CA ASP A 239 -22.56 23.55 20.00
C ASP A 239 -21.31 22.67 19.69
N PRO A 240 -20.11 23.03 20.19
CA PRO A 240 -18.86 22.31 19.91
C PRO A 240 -18.66 21.05 20.77
N ALA A 241 -19.47 20.83 21.81
CA ALA A 241 -19.41 19.64 22.66
C ALA A 241 -20.46 18.58 22.27
N ALA A 242 -21.52 18.97 21.58
CA ALA A 242 -22.51 18.03 21.02
C ALA A 242 -21.97 17.39 19.73
N GLY A 243 -21.78 16.05 19.74
CA GLY A 243 -21.44 15.28 18.55
C GLY A 243 -22.38 15.62 17.38
N VAL A 244 -21.81 16.20 16.32
CA VAL A 244 -22.48 17.24 15.54
C VAL A 244 -23.81 16.79 14.93
N ARG A 245 -24.89 17.44 15.38
CA ARG A 245 -26.17 17.50 14.68
C ARG A 245 -26.40 18.93 14.19
N ALA A 246 -25.90 19.26 12.99
CA ALA A 246 -26.50 20.17 11.98
C ALA A 246 -25.55 21.15 11.21
N GLY A 247 -24.56 20.68 10.41
CA GLY A 247 -23.65 21.59 9.64
C GLY A 247 -23.37 21.29 8.15
N ALA A 248 -22.87 22.28 7.40
CA ALA A 248 -23.32 22.58 6.02
C ALA A 248 -22.23 22.69 4.93
N LEU A 249 -22.63 22.62 3.63
CA LEU A 249 -21.67 22.42 2.55
C LEU A 249 -20.90 23.65 2.10
N GLY A 250 -19.60 23.44 2.06
CA GLY A 250 -18.75 23.81 0.93
C GLY A 250 -18.01 22.61 0.32
N ALA A 251 -18.63 21.44 0.21
CA ALA A 251 -18.11 20.25 -0.46
C ALA A 251 -16.68 19.80 -0.07
N ALA A 252 -16.52 19.22 1.14
CA ALA A 252 -15.43 18.27 1.45
C ALA A 252 -15.51 17.78 2.91
N LEU A 253 -15.83 16.51 3.09
CA LEU A 253 -15.02 15.69 3.99
C LEU A 253 -13.62 15.59 3.36
N LEU A 254 -12.52 15.68 4.11
CA LEU A 254 -11.20 15.42 3.52
C LEU A 254 -10.42 14.40 4.34
N LEU A 255 -10.64 13.14 3.98
CA LEU A 255 -9.70 12.05 4.21
C LEU A 255 -8.88 11.90 2.93
N LEU A 256 -7.56 11.86 3.07
CA LEU A 256 -6.68 11.58 1.94
C LEU A 256 -5.88 10.32 2.21
N ALA A 257 -5.68 9.50 1.19
CA ALA A 257 -4.67 8.45 1.22
C ALA A 257 -3.34 9.06 0.72
N CYS A 258 -2.33 9.15 1.56
CA CYS A 258 -1.01 9.61 1.12
C CYS A 258 -0.28 8.49 0.39
N ALA A 259 0.02 8.66 -0.91
CA ALA A 259 0.90 7.74 -1.62
C ALA A 259 2.33 7.96 -1.13
N GLU A 260 2.87 6.95 -0.49
CA GLU A 260 4.30 6.83 -0.24
C GLU A 260 5.02 6.61 -1.60
N HIS A 261 6.31 6.31 -1.54
CA HIS A 261 6.94 5.50 -2.59
C HIS A 261 6.18 4.14 -2.70
N PRO A 262 6.48 3.23 -3.64
CA PRO A 262 5.97 1.87 -3.55
C PRO A 262 6.59 1.11 -2.37
N THR A 263 6.33 1.57 -1.14
CA THR A 263 6.55 0.79 0.07
C THR A 263 5.71 -0.48 -0.07
N PRO A 264 6.22 -1.63 0.37
CA PRO A 264 5.51 -2.90 0.20
C PRO A 264 4.21 -3.00 1.02
N GLU A 265 3.83 -1.96 1.76
CA GLU A 265 2.76 -1.98 2.75
C GLU A 265 1.35 -2.24 2.18
N PRO A 266 0.91 -1.65 1.05
CA PRO A 266 -0.36 -2.03 0.43
C PRO A 266 -0.38 -3.51 0.00
N ALA A 267 0.77 -4.03 -0.43
CA ALA A 267 0.92 -5.45 -0.79
C ALA A 267 0.92 -6.37 0.44
N TYR A 268 1.52 -5.94 1.56
CA TYR A 268 1.40 -6.64 2.84
C TYR A 268 -0.03 -6.64 3.37
N ARG A 269 -0.79 -5.54 3.24
CA ARG A 269 -2.23 -5.53 3.57
C ARG A 269 -3.03 -6.50 2.71
N ALA A 270 -2.72 -6.59 1.41
CA ALA A 270 -3.34 -7.57 0.51
C ALA A 270 -2.96 -9.03 0.90
N GLN A 271 -1.71 -9.26 1.29
CA GLN A 271 -1.24 -10.54 1.85
C GLN A 271 -2.00 -10.89 3.14
N ASP A 272 -2.04 -9.99 4.12
CA ASP A 272 -2.74 -10.17 5.41
C ASP A 272 -4.26 -10.39 5.22
N ARG A 273 -4.89 -9.79 4.20
CA ARG A 273 -6.29 -10.07 3.84
C ARG A 273 -6.48 -11.49 3.27
N SER A 274 -5.63 -11.89 2.34
CA SER A 274 -5.60 -13.26 1.76
C SER A 274 -5.36 -14.32 2.83
N ASP A 275 -4.47 -14.02 3.78
CA ASP A 275 -4.17 -14.86 4.93
C ASP A 275 -5.28 -14.84 5.99
N GLY A 276 -5.99 -13.71 6.14
CA GLY A 276 -7.25 -13.58 6.90
C GLY A 276 -8.32 -14.59 6.48
N GLU A 277 -8.51 -14.78 5.17
CA GLU A 277 -9.42 -15.82 4.65
C GLU A 277 -8.95 -17.25 4.97
N ARG A 278 -7.64 -17.47 5.11
CA ARG A 278 -7.07 -18.76 5.52
C ARG A 278 -7.25 -18.97 7.03
N PHE A 279 -7.04 -17.95 7.85
CA PHE A 279 -7.33 -17.99 9.29
C PHE A 279 -8.82 -18.27 9.56
N GLY A 280 -9.73 -17.64 8.82
CA GLY A 280 -11.17 -17.93 8.87
C GLY A 280 -11.55 -19.37 8.47
N ARG A 281 -10.63 -20.12 7.84
CA ARG A 281 -10.76 -21.55 7.50
C ARG A 281 -9.93 -22.46 8.42
N GLY A 282 -9.38 -21.93 9.52
CA GLY A 282 -8.60 -22.68 10.50
C GLY A 282 -7.14 -22.95 10.11
N ALA A 283 -6.56 -22.20 9.17
CA ALA A 283 -5.15 -22.36 8.81
C ALA A 283 -4.22 -21.81 9.92
N GLU A 284 -3.25 -22.60 10.37
CA GLU A 284 -2.29 -22.18 11.40
C GLU A 284 -0.95 -21.73 10.78
N VAL A 285 -0.34 -20.68 11.34
CA VAL A 285 1.01 -20.22 10.96
C VAL A 285 2.06 -21.23 11.44
N ALA A 286 2.92 -21.68 10.53
CA ALA A 286 4.14 -22.44 10.82
C ALA A 286 5.37 -21.53 11.01
N GLY A 287 5.32 -20.30 10.48
CA GLY A 287 6.34 -19.28 10.59
C GLY A 287 6.34 -18.40 9.34
N PHE A 288 7.51 -18.10 8.77
CA PHE A 288 7.66 -17.15 7.67
C PHE A 288 8.74 -17.58 6.68
N LYS A 289 8.65 -17.09 5.44
CA LYS A 289 9.71 -17.16 4.43
C LYS A 289 10.12 -15.77 3.98
N LEU A 290 11.37 -15.60 3.57
CA LEU A 290 11.92 -14.34 3.06
C LEU A 290 12.19 -14.44 1.56
N ALA A 291 12.07 -13.32 0.85
CA ALA A 291 12.45 -13.17 -0.56
C ALA A 291 13.29 -11.90 -0.77
N PHE A 292 13.92 -11.79 -1.94
CA PHE A 292 14.79 -10.68 -2.33
C PHE A 292 15.90 -10.38 -1.30
N THR A 293 16.43 -11.42 -0.67
CA THR A 293 17.39 -11.35 0.44
C THR A 293 18.83 -11.05 0.01
N SER A 294 19.11 -11.05 -1.29
CA SER A 294 20.41 -10.70 -1.87
C SER A 294 20.31 -9.45 -2.78
N PRO A 295 21.36 -8.60 -2.85
CA PRO A 295 21.38 -7.45 -3.76
C PRO A 295 21.24 -7.83 -5.24
N SER A 296 21.65 -9.04 -5.62
CA SER A 296 21.43 -9.58 -6.97
C SER A 296 19.97 -9.91 -7.23
N ALA A 297 19.25 -10.52 -6.28
CA ALA A 297 17.81 -10.75 -6.39
C ALA A 297 17.04 -9.42 -6.43
N GLN A 298 17.38 -8.46 -5.56
CA GLN A 298 16.78 -7.12 -5.54
C GLN A 298 16.90 -6.43 -6.91
N ARG A 299 18.12 -6.33 -7.47
CA ARG A 299 18.33 -5.78 -8.82
C ARG A 299 17.62 -6.57 -9.92
N ALA A 300 17.59 -7.90 -9.83
CA ALA A 300 16.94 -8.73 -10.85
C ALA A 300 15.41 -8.56 -10.88
N TRP A 301 14.79 -8.21 -9.75
CA TRP A 301 13.34 -8.02 -9.59
C TRP A 301 12.88 -6.56 -9.51
N GLY A 302 13.81 -5.60 -9.37
CA GLY A 302 13.45 -4.20 -9.10
C GLY A 302 12.90 -3.99 -7.69
N ALA A 303 13.28 -4.83 -6.73
CA ALA A 303 12.85 -4.69 -5.34
C ALA A 303 13.74 -3.69 -4.59
N GLU A 304 13.13 -2.76 -3.86
CA GLU A 304 13.84 -1.76 -3.02
C GLU A 304 14.51 -2.40 -1.78
N GLY A 305 14.05 -3.59 -1.38
CA GLY A 305 14.58 -4.34 -0.25
C GLY A 305 14.09 -5.80 -0.24
N PRO A 306 14.37 -6.54 0.85
CA PRO A 306 13.83 -7.88 1.06
C PRO A 306 12.33 -7.82 1.36
N ALA A 307 11.65 -8.97 1.22
CA ALA A 307 10.25 -9.13 1.58
C ALA A 307 10.03 -10.40 2.41
N PHE A 308 8.88 -10.52 3.08
CA PHE A 308 8.48 -11.74 3.80
C PHE A 308 7.05 -12.19 3.46
N ALA A 309 6.70 -13.41 3.86
CA ALA A 309 5.34 -13.93 3.82
C ALA A 309 5.13 -15.01 4.89
N PRO A 310 3.94 -15.13 5.50
CA PRO A 310 3.57 -16.25 6.35
C PRO A 310 3.66 -17.60 5.63
N LEU A 311 4.22 -18.58 6.32
CA LEU A 311 4.11 -19.99 5.99
C LEU A 311 3.03 -20.62 6.86
N PHE A 312 2.16 -21.43 6.25
CA PHE A 312 1.12 -22.15 6.97
C PHE A 312 1.50 -23.61 7.21
N LYS A 313 1.05 -24.20 8.33
CA LYS A 313 1.28 -25.62 8.64
C LYS A 313 0.82 -26.55 7.50
N LEU A 314 -0.27 -26.20 6.82
CA LEU A 314 -0.79 -26.92 5.66
C LEU A 314 0.15 -26.93 4.43
N MET A 315 1.11 -26.02 4.34
CA MET A 315 2.10 -25.96 3.25
C MET A 315 3.26 -26.93 3.49
N ARG A 316 3.58 -27.24 4.76
CA ARG A 316 4.65 -28.17 5.09
C ARG A 316 4.30 -29.58 4.60
N VAL A 317 5.27 -30.24 3.98
CA VAL A 317 5.20 -31.66 3.60
C VAL A 317 6.32 -32.44 4.29
N ALA A 318 6.15 -33.76 4.41
CA ALA A 318 7.18 -34.63 4.94
C ALA A 318 8.38 -34.72 3.97
N ALA A 319 9.58 -34.94 4.49
CA ALA A 319 10.74 -35.29 3.66
C ALA A 319 10.46 -36.61 2.91
N GLY A 320 10.82 -36.67 1.63
CA GLY A 320 10.52 -37.79 0.75
C GLY A 320 9.06 -37.86 0.28
N ALA A 321 8.20 -36.89 0.63
CA ALA A 321 6.83 -36.86 0.14
C ALA A 321 6.77 -36.57 -1.37
N SER A 322 5.70 -37.05 -2.02
CA SER A 322 5.41 -36.70 -3.41
C SER A 322 4.40 -35.56 -3.50
N VAL A 323 4.62 -34.64 -4.45
CA VAL A 323 3.68 -33.59 -4.84
C VAL A 323 3.35 -33.69 -6.33
N ALA A 324 2.13 -33.34 -6.70
CA ALA A 324 1.68 -33.37 -8.09
C ALA A 324 2.08 -32.09 -8.84
N ALA A 325 2.75 -32.22 -9.99
CA ALA A 325 3.10 -31.11 -10.88
C ALA A 325 1.87 -30.28 -11.28
N GLY A 326 0.75 -30.94 -11.57
CA GLY A 326 -0.52 -30.30 -11.94
C GLY A 326 -1.17 -29.46 -10.84
N ASN A 327 -0.60 -29.44 -9.63
CA ASN A 327 -1.02 -28.52 -8.56
C ASN A 327 -0.29 -27.17 -8.62
N TYR A 328 0.61 -26.92 -9.58
CA TYR A 328 1.37 -25.68 -9.73
C TYR A 328 0.99 -24.99 -11.05
N SER A 329 0.87 -23.67 -11.04
CA SER A 329 0.78 -22.85 -12.26
C SER A 329 2.13 -22.74 -12.93
N ARG A 330 3.19 -22.54 -12.13
CA ARG A 330 4.59 -22.57 -12.59
C ARG A 330 5.51 -22.94 -11.43
N LEU A 331 5.90 -24.22 -11.39
CA LEU A 331 6.75 -24.75 -10.33
C LEU A 331 8.14 -24.11 -10.33
N MET A 332 8.57 -23.71 -9.15
CA MET A 332 9.93 -23.32 -8.83
C MET A 332 10.49 -24.24 -7.76
N ALA A 333 11.81 -24.24 -7.57
CA ALA A 333 12.48 -24.96 -6.50
C ALA A 333 13.65 -24.13 -5.94
N GLU A 334 13.75 -24.07 -4.62
CA GLU A 334 14.72 -23.23 -3.89
C GLU A 334 15.31 -24.03 -2.73
N VAL A 335 16.63 -23.92 -2.51
CA VAL A 335 17.31 -24.45 -1.33
C VAL A 335 17.53 -23.32 -0.33
N GLU A 336 17.21 -23.57 0.93
CA GLU A 336 17.31 -22.56 1.99
C GLU A 336 17.89 -23.14 3.28
N ILE A 337 18.37 -22.25 4.16
CA ILE A 337 18.59 -22.57 5.58
C ILE A 337 17.36 -22.07 6.34
N ALA A 338 16.73 -22.99 7.08
CA ALA A 338 15.60 -22.69 7.94
C ALA A 338 16.04 -22.65 9.40
N LEU A 339 15.53 -21.68 10.16
CA LEU A 339 15.78 -21.53 11.59
C LEU A 339 14.47 -21.77 12.36
N ARG A 340 14.48 -22.69 13.33
CA ARG A 340 13.33 -22.92 14.23
C ARG A 340 13.61 -22.27 15.59
N LEU A 341 12.69 -21.43 16.05
CA LEU A 341 12.82 -20.69 17.30
C LEU A 341 12.59 -21.58 18.53
N GLU A 342 13.35 -21.33 19.60
CA GLU A 342 13.13 -21.91 20.94
C GLU A 342 12.20 -21.04 21.78
N ARG A 343 12.34 -19.72 21.65
CA ARG A 343 11.64 -18.69 22.42
C ARG A 343 11.09 -17.62 21.49
N ASP A 344 10.13 -16.85 22.00
CA ASP A 344 9.61 -15.68 21.30
C ASP A 344 10.73 -14.66 21.03
N LEU A 345 10.66 -14.01 19.86
CA LEU A 345 11.65 -13.04 19.40
C LEU A 345 10.94 -11.81 18.82
N ALA A 346 11.18 -10.65 19.43
CA ALA A 346 10.58 -9.38 19.06
C ALA A 346 11.67 -8.38 18.62
N GLY A 347 11.42 -7.66 17.53
CA GLY A 347 12.26 -6.57 17.05
C GLY A 347 12.04 -5.25 17.83
N PRO A 348 12.58 -4.12 17.32
CA PRO A 348 13.36 -4.00 16.09
C PRO A 348 14.88 -4.16 16.26
N GLY A 349 15.39 -4.23 17.50
CA GLY A 349 16.83 -4.17 17.80
C GLY A 349 17.62 -5.48 17.76
N VAL A 350 17.06 -6.58 17.21
CA VAL A 350 17.65 -7.92 17.34
C VAL A 350 18.99 -8.03 16.62
N SER A 351 20.06 -8.21 17.39
CA SER A 351 21.40 -8.49 16.86
C SER A 351 21.52 -9.94 16.35
N PRO A 352 22.49 -10.24 15.46
CA PRO A 352 22.75 -11.61 15.01
C PRO A 352 23.12 -12.58 16.15
N ARG A 353 23.56 -12.07 17.30
CA ARG A 353 23.84 -12.87 18.50
C ARG A 353 22.55 -13.25 19.21
N GLU A 354 21.67 -12.29 19.50
CA GLU A 354 20.37 -12.55 20.13
C GLU A 354 19.49 -13.44 19.24
N ALA A 355 19.56 -13.24 17.92
CA ALA A 355 18.93 -14.11 16.93
C ALA A 355 19.44 -15.56 17.04
N ALA A 356 20.76 -15.78 17.20
CA ALA A 356 21.32 -17.11 17.40
C ALA A 356 20.90 -17.73 18.75
N GLU A 357 20.91 -16.93 19.82
CA GLU A 357 20.45 -17.31 21.17
C GLU A 357 18.91 -17.53 21.26
N ALA A 358 18.16 -17.38 20.18
CA ALA A 358 16.73 -17.65 20.10
C ALA A 358 16.37 -18.88 19.25
N VAL A 359 17.35 -19.53 18.61
CA VAL A 359 17.12 -20.65 17.66
C VAL A 359 17.40 -22.01 18.32
N ALA A 360 16.38 -22.86 18.36
CA ALA A 360 16.45 -24.24 18.85
C ALA A 360 17.09 -25.22 17.85
N ALA A 361 16.98 -24.95 16.54
CA ALA A 361 17.54 -25.80 15.49
C ALA A 361 17.69 -25.06 14.16
N ALA A 362 18.75 -25.37 13.42
CA ALA A 362 18.82 -25.13 11.99
C ALA A 362 18.39 -26.38 11.20
N HIS A 363 17.87 -26.16 9.99
CA HIS A 363 17.55 -27.21 9.03
C HIS A 363 18.01 -26.77 7.64
N VAL A 364 18.37 -27.72 6.78
CA VAL A 364 18.22 -27.53 5.34
C VAL A 364 16.74 -27.55 4.97
N ALA A 365 16.32 -26.68 4.07
CA ALA A 365 14.96 -26.63 3.55
C ALA A 365 14.94 -26.69 2.02
N LEU A 366 13.87 -27.30 1.50
CA LEU A 366 13.50 -27.28 0.09
C LEU A 366 12.13 -26.61 0.00
N GLU A 367 12.07 -25.39 -0.52
CA GLU A 367 10.81 -24.78 -0.93
C GLU A 367 10.51 -25.13 -2.38
N LEU A 368 9.23 -25.37 -2.67
CA LEU A 368 8.68 -25.40 -4.02
C LEU A 368 7.67 -24.24 -4.15
N PRO A 369 8.12 -23.02 -4.52
CA PRO A 369 7.23 -21.90 -4.82
C PRO A 369 6.41 -22.13 -6.10
N ASP A 370 5.40 -21.30 -6.26
CA ASP A 370 4.49 -21.34 -7.40
C ASP A 370 4.18 -19.91 -7.88
N ASN A 371 4.48 -19.60 -9.14
CA ASN A 371 4.06 -18.33 -9.74
C ASN A 371 2.66 -18.49 -10.37
N ARG A 372 1.66 -17.90 -9.71
CA ARG A 372 0.24 -18.04 -10.05
C ARG A 372 -0.25 -17.11 -11.15
N PHE A 373 0.53 -16.09 -11.51
CA PHE A 373 0.13 -15.01 -12.42
C PHE A 373 0.23 -15.37 -13.91
N GLY A 374 0.83 -16.53 -14.27
CA GLY A 374 1.06 -16.95 -15.65
C GLY A 374 2.15 -16.17 -16.39
N GLN A 375 2.19 -14.85 -16.18
CA GLN A 375 3.28 -13.95 -16.57
C GLN A 375 4.31 -13.76 -15.44
N ARG A 376 5.26 -12.83 -15.61
CA ARG A 376 6.15 -12.42 -14.53
C ARG A 376 5.43 -11.36 -13.67
N PRO A 377 5.17 -11.59 -12.37
CA PRO A 377 4.59 -10.57 -11.51
C PRO A 377 5.60 -9.48 -11.16
N SER A 378 5.08 -8.31 -10.81
CA SER A 378 5.77 -7.25 -10.08
C SER A 378 6.07 -7.66 -8.63
N VAL A 379 6.92 -6.89 -7.95
CA VAL A 379 7.24 -7.12 -6.53
C VAL A 379 5.99 -6.98 -5.63
N PRO A 380 5.14 -5.95 -5.76
CA PRO A 380 3.89 -5.85 -4.99
C PRO A 380 2.93 -7.02 -5.23
N GLU A 381 2.72 -7.44 -6.48
CA GLU A 381 1.88 -8.61 -6.80
C GLU A 381 2.43 -9.88 -6.14
N LEU A 382 3.75 -10.09 -6.17
CA LEU A 382 4.37 -11.26 -5.58
C LEU A 382 4.28 -11.24 -4.04
N ILE A 383 4.39 -10.07 -3.39
CA ILE A 383 4.16 -9.93 -1.94
C ILE A 383 2.70 -10.26 -1.60
N ALA A 384 1.73 -9.70 -2.32
CA ALA A 384 0.31 -9.97 -2.12
C ALA A 384 -0.05 -11.47 -2.28
N ASP A 385 0.65 -12.19 -3.17
CA ASP A 385 0.49 -13.64 -3.38
C ASP A 385 1.23 -14.53 -2.34
N GLY A 386 1.70 -13.93 -1.23
CA GLY A 386 2.47 -14.62 -0.21
C GLY A 386 3.84 -15.10 -0.71
N LEU A 387 4.47 -14.31 -1.59
CA LEU A 387 5.76 -14.60 -2.23
C LEU A 387 5.81 -15.98 -2.90
N GLY A 388 4.71 -16.37 -3.55
CA GLY A 388 4.56 -17.67 -4.20
C GLY A 388 4.59 -18.88 -3.26
N ALA A 389 4.58 -18.68 -1.94
CA ALA A 389 4.71 -19.76 -0.95
C ALA A 389 3.62 -20.81 -1.14
N ARG A 390 4.01 -22.08 -1.27
CA ARG A 390 3.07 -23.18 -1.60
C ARG A 390 3.39 -24.49 -0.90
N ARG A 391 4.62 -25.01 -1.04
CA ARG A 391 5.07 -26.23 -0.37
C ARG A 391 6.50 -26.08 0.12
N PHE A 392 6.80 -26.63 1.29
CA PHE A 392 8.18 -26.73 1.77
C PHE A 392 8.39 -28.02 2.57
N ALA A 393 9.61 -28.54 2.52
CA ALA A 393 10.09 -29.62 3.37
C ALA A 393 11.32 -29.17 4.17
N LEU A 394 11.49 -29.75 5.36
CA LEU A 394 12.67 -29.55 6.20
C LEU A 394 13.43 -30.87 6.34
N GLY A 395 14.75 -30.80 6.30
CA GLY A 395 15.62 -31.89 6.70
C GLY A 395 15.58 -32.13 8.22
N PRO A 396 16.38 -33.08 8.74
CA PRO A 396 16.53 -33.29 10.17
C PRO A 396 16.94 -32.00 10.90
N PRO A 397 16.50 -31.78 12.16
CA PRO A 397 17.00 -30.68 12.98
C PRO A 397 18.47 -30.90 13.30
N VAL A 398 19.27 -29.84 13.18
CA VAL A 398 20.67 -29.79 13.60
C VAL A 398 20.84 -28.66 14.60
N ASP A 399 21.59 -28.93 15.67
CA ASP A 399 22.02 -27.89 16.61
C ASP A 399 22.96 -26.91 15.87
N PRO A 400 22.61 -25.61 15.76
CA PRO A 400 23.45 -24.66 15.06
C PRO A 400 24.62 -24.15 15.89
N ALA A 401 24.78 -24.57 17.16
CA ALA A 401 25.91 -24.21 18.00
C ALA A 401 27.24 -24.61 17.34
N GLY A 402 28.16 -23.65 17.22
CA GLY A 402 29.45 -23.84 16.55
C GLY A 402 29.39 -23.89 15.01
N LEU A 403 28.21 -23.92 14.39
CA LEU A 403 28.10 -23.90 12.92
C LEU A 403 28.17 -22.47 12.38
N ALA A 404 29.12 -22.23 11.47
CA ALA A 404 29.25 -20.97 10.75
C ALA A 404 28.20 -20.85 9.63
N LEU A 405 26.90 -20.74 9.98
CA LEU A 405 25.78 -20.79 9.02
C LEU A 405 25.91 -19.83 7.82
N ARG A 406 26.56 -18.66 7.99
CA ARG A 406 26.87 -17.71 6.91
C ARG A 406 27.77 -18.31 5.80
N GLY A 407 28.65 -19.24 6.15
CA GLY A 407 29.59 -19.89 5.24
C GLY A 407 29.19 -21.30 4.80
N ILE A 408 28.04 -21.82 5.25
CA ILE A 408 27.55 -23.13 4.82
C ILE A 408 27.17 -23.07 3.35
N GLU A 409 27.86 -23.87 2.53
CA GLU A 409 27.57 -24.08 1.12
C GLU A 409 26.38 -25.03 0.97
N CYS A 410 25.44 -24.67 0.08
CA CYS A 410 24.25 -25.45 -0.23
C CYS A 410 24.10 -25.68 -1.74
N ARG A 411 23.41 -26.76 -2.09
CA ARG A 411 23.11 -27.19 -3.46
C ARG A 411 21.64 -27.59 -3.59
N LEU A 412 21.06 -27.27 -4.74
CA LEU A 412 19.80 -27.81 -5.22
C LEU A 412 20.10 -28.68 -6.45
N SER A 413 19.55 -29.89 -6.50
CA SER A 413 19.60 -30.76 -7.67
C SER A 413 18.22 -31.35 -8.03
N LEU A 414 18.09 -31.76 -9.30
CA LEU A 414 16.97 -32.51 -9.85
C LEU A 414 17.53 -33.77 -10.51
N ASP A 415 17.13 -34.95 -10.03
CA ASP A 415 17.63 -36.25 -10.49
C ASP A 415 19.16 -36.33 -10.54
N GLY A 416 19.80 -35.79 -9.49
CA GLY A 416 21.26 -35.72 -9.35
C GLY A 416 21.94 -34.59 -10.13
N ARG A 417 21.28 -33.94 -11.09
CA ARG A 417 21.82 -32.79 -11.83
C ARG A 417 21.72 -31.52 -10.99
N GLU A 418 22.85 -30.87 -10.72
CA GLU A 418 22.88 -29.59 -10.00
C GLU A 418 22.11 -28.50 -10.79
N LEU A 419 21.20 -27.83 -10.10
CA LEU A 419 20.38 -26.73 -10.60
C LEU A 419 20.85 -25.37 -10.07
N ALA A 420 21.24 -25.33 -8.79
CA ALA A 420 21.71 -24.13 -8.11
C ALA A 420 22.72 -24.48 -7.01
N ARG A 421 23.58 -23.51 -6.71
CA ARG A 421 24.56 -23.54 -5.61
C ARG A 421 24.71 -22.14 -5.03
N GLY A 422 24.97 -22.06 -3.73
CA GLY A 422 25.30 -20.83 -3.03
C GLY A 422 25.78 -21.11 -1.61
N SER A 423 25.82 -20.09 -0.76
CA SER A 423 25.98 -20.29 0.69
C SER A 423 25.06 -19.39 1.51
N GLY A 424 24.92 -19.65 2.81
CA GLY A 424 24.08 -18.86 3.72
C GLY A 424 24.34 -17.35 3.74
N ARG A 425 25.45 -16.87 3.15
CA ARG A 425 25.71 -15.44 2.87
C ARG A 425 24.69 -14.81 1.92
N ASP A 426 24.04 -15.61 1.07
CA ASP A 426 23.08 -15.13 0.07
C ASP A 426 21.77 -14.66 0.74
N ALA A 427 21.44 -15.25 1.90
CA ALA A 427 20.36 -14.85 2.78
C ALA A 427 20.77 -13.63 3.64
N LEU A 428 20.64 -12.41 3.13
CA LEU A 428 20.89 -11.14 3.85
C LEU A 428 22.28 -11.03 4.52
N GLY A 429 23.29 -11.69 3.94
CA GLY A 429 24.62 -11.75 4.54
C GLY A 429 24.75 -12.74 5.71
N GLY A 430 23.75 -13.57 5.98
CA GLY A 430 23.81 -14.67 6.95
C GLY A 430 22.44 -14.97 7.57
N PRO A 431 22.08 -16.24 7.85
CA PRO A 431 20.75 -16.60 8.36
C PRO A 431 20.32 -15.85 9.64
N TYR A 432 21.23 -15.55 10.55
CA TYR A 432 20.92 -14.76 11.76
C TYR A 432 20.67 -13.27 11.49
N ARG A 433 21.25 -12.69 10.42
CA ARG A 433 20.91 -11.34 9.96
C ARG A 433 19.52 -11.32 9.32
N ALA A 434 19.19 -12.35 8.55
CA ALA A 434 17.85 -12.54 7.98
C ALA A 434 16.78 -12.65 9.08
N LEU A 435 17.05 -13.41 10.15
CA LEU A 435 16.16 -13.52 11.31
C LEU A 435 15.97 -12.19 12.06
N GLY A 436 17.06 -11.45 12.31
CA GLY A 436 16.99 -10.13 12.94
C GLY A 436 16.22 -9.09 12.10
N TRP A 437 16.39 -9.12 10.77
CA TRP A 437 15.63 -8.28 9.84
C TRP A 437 14.12 -8.61 9.90
N LEU A 438 13.75 -9.89 9.83
CA LEU A 438 12.34 -10.30 9.94
C LEU A 438 11.71 -9.88 11.27
N ALA A 439 12.44 -10.01 12.38
CA ALA A 439 11.96 -9.59 13.70
C ALA A 439 11.65 -8.08 13.74
N ALA A 440 12.44 -7.25 13.04
CA ALA A 440 12.17 -5.82 12.90
C ALA A 440 10.96 -5.53 11.99
N GLU A 441 10.85 -6.19 10.84
CA GLU A 441 9.70 -6.02 9.93
C GLU A 441 8.36 -6.43 10.56
N LEU A 442 8.37 -7.47 11.41
CA LEU A 442 7.18 -7.87 12.18
C LEU A 442 6.88 -6.87 13.30
N ALA A 443 7.90 -6.38 14.02
CA ALA A 443 7.71 -5.38 15.07
C ALA A 443 7.11 -4.07 14.54
N ASN A 444 7.55 -3.63 13.35
CA ASN A 444 6.97 -2.48 12.64
C ASN A 444 5.47 -2.65 12.31
N ARG A 445 4.97 -3.89 12.32
CA ARG A 445 3.56 -4.26 12.05
C ARG A 445 2.84 -4.79 13.30
N GLY A 446 3.36 -4.50 14.49
CA GLY A 446 2.76 -4.92 15.77
C GLY A 446 2.76 -6.43 16.02
N ARG A 447 3.65 -7.17 15.34
CA ARG A 447 3.78 -8.63 15.40
C ARG A 447 5.14 -9.04 15.96
N SER A 448 5.24 -10.28 16.44
CA SER A 448 6.48 -10.91 16.87
C SER A 448 6.60 -12.31 16.28
N LEU A 449 7.78 -12.91 16.42
CA LEU A 449 7.99 -14.33 16.16
C LEU A 449 7.74 -15.11 17.45
N SER A 450 7.05 -16.25 17.34
CA SER A 450 6.75 -17.12 18.49
C SER A 450 7.66 -18.36 18.53
N ALA A 451 7.86 -18.89 19.74
CA ALA A 451 8.52 -20.16 19.98
C ALA A 451 7.98 -21.28 19.06
N GLY A 452 8.87 -22.10 18.50
CA GLY A 452 8.52 -23.18 17.57
C GLY A 452 8.24 -22.76 16.13
N GLN A 453 8.10 -21.47 15.82
CA GLN A 453 7.97 -21.00 14.43
C GLN A 453 9.26 -21.23 13.63
N ILE A 454 9.11 -21.40 12.32
CA ILE A 454 10.18 -21.66 11.35
C ILE A 454 10.37 -20.46 10.43
N VAL A 455 11.61 -19.98 10.28
CA VAL A 455 11.97 -18.92 9.35
C VAL A 455 12.83 -19.50 8.22
N LEU A 456 12.29 -19.53 7.00
CA LEU A 456 13.08 -19.80 5.78
C LEU A 456 13.80 -18.50 5.38
N THR A 457 15.13 -18.49 5.45
CA THR A 457 15.93 -17.24 5.46
C THR A 457 16.19 -16.60 4.10
N GLY A 458 15.67 -17.19 3.02
CA GLY A 458 15.78 -16.77 1.63
C GLY A 458 16.66 -17.72 0.80
N SER A 459 16.32 -17.87 -0.49
CA SER A 459 17.03 -18.71 -1.47
C SER A 459 18.55 -18.59 -1.40
N ILE A 460 19.21 -19.74 -1.28
CA ILE A 460 20.66 -19.88 -1.40
C ILE A 460 20.99 -20.28 -2.84
N GLY A 461 21.82 -19.47 -3.50
CA GLY A 461 21.92 -19.49 -4.96
C GLY A 461 20.66 -18.97 -5.66
N ARG A 462 20.61 -19.16 -6.98
CA ARG A 462 19.48 -18.70 -7.82
C ARG A 462 18.33 -19.71 -7.78
N PRO A 463 17.07 -19.28 -7.55
CA PRO A 463 15.89 -20.13 -7.70
C PRO A 463 15.84 -20.85 -9.05
N TYR A 464 15.53 -22.14 -9.02
CA TYR A 464 15.22 -22.89 -10.24
C TYR A 464 13.77 -22.62 -10.65
N VAL A 465 13.57 -22.34 -11.94
CA VAL A 465 12.24 -22.22 -12.56
C VAL A 465 12.11 -23.34 -13.58
N ALA A 466 11.15 -24.25 -13.37
CA ALA A 466 10.97 -25.40 -14.24
C ALA A 466 10.74 -25.01 -15.70
N GLN A 467 11.31 -25.81 -16.62
CA GLN A 467 11.18 -25.66 -18.06
C GLN A 467 10.75 -27.02 -18.63
N GLY A 468 9.57 -27.10 -19.25
CA GLY A 468 8.99 -28.38 -19.68
C GLY A 468 8.35 -29.15 -18.51
N ASP A 469 8.45 -30.48 -18.53
CA ASP A 469 7.94 -31.34 -17.46
C ASP A 469 8.77 -31.12 -16.17
N PRO A 470 8.15 -30.69 -15.05
CA PRO A 470 8.85 -30.48 -13.79
C PRO A 470 9.03 -31.78 -12.99
N ALA A 471 8.59 -32.94 -13.47
CA ALA A 471 8.69 -34.21 -12.74
C ALA A 471 10.15 -34.63 -12.45
N GLY A 472 10.35 -35.34 -11.34
CA GLY A 472 11.65 -35.85 -10.88
C GLY A 472 11.86 -35.66 -9.38
N LEU A 473 13.04 -36.09 -8.89
CA LEU A 473 13.45 -35.99 -7.49
C LEU A 473 14.23 -34.69 -7.26
N TYR A 474 13.62 -33.74 -6.56
CA TYR A 474 14.27 -32.50 -6.12
C TYR A 474 14.97 -32.73 -4.79
N ARG A 475 16.23 -32.33 -4.70
CA ARG A 475 17.07 -32.53 -3.53
C ARG A 475 17.79 -31.24 -3.14
N ALA A 476 17.57 -30.81 -1.90
CA ALA A 476 18.34 -29.74 -1.27
C ALA A 476 19.37 -30.34 -0.31
N GLU A 477 20.60 -29.85 -0.33
CA GLU A 477 21.68 -30.26 0.57
C GLU A 477 22.44 -29.03 1.06
N CYS A 478 22.77 -28.98 2.34
CA CYS A 478 23.62 -27.95 2.94
C CYS A 478 24.72 -28.60 3.80
N ALA A 479 25.96 -28.17 3.61
CA ALA A 479 27.11 -28.72 4.34
C ALA A 479 26.93 -28.59 5.86
N GLY A 480 26.96 -29.71 6.58
CA GLY A 480 26.73 -29.76 8.04
C GLY A 480 25.26 -29.71 8.49
N LEU A 481 24.30 -29.43 7.60
CA LEU A 481 22.85 -29.47 7.90
C LEU A 481 22.13 -30.66 7.25
N GLY A 482 22.83 -31.48 6.46
CA GLY A 482 22.28 -32.67 5.80
C GLY A 482 21.53 -32.34 4.50
N SER A 483 20.53 -33.17 4.17
CA SER A 483 19.71 -33.03 2.96
C SER A 483 18.23 -33.26 3.20
N VAL A 484 17.40 -32.75 2.29
CA VAL A 484 15.96 -32.99 2.21
C VAL A 484 15.52 -33.15 0.75
N GLU A 485 14.55 -34.03 0.52
CA GLU A 485 14.12 -34.45 -0.82
C GLU A 485 12.60 -34.38 -0.96
N LEU A 486 12.11 -34.08 -2.17
CA LEU A 486 10.71 -34.14 -2.57
C LEU A 486 10.59 -34.67 -4.00
N SER A 487 9.63 -35.56 -4.23
CA SER A 487 9.36 -36.13 -5.55
C SER A 487 8.21 -35.39 -6.24
N VAL A 488 8.47 -34.76 -7.39
CA VAL A 488 7.41 -34.16 -8.21
C VAL A 488 6.93 -35.20 -9.22
N GLY A 489 5.65 -35.57 -9.17
CA GLY A 489 5.03 -36.48 -10.12
C GLY A 489 4.32 -35.74 -11.26
N SER A 490 4.40 -36.25 -12.49
CA SER A 490 3.76 -35.71 -13.70
C SER A 490 2.21 -35.80 -13.71
N GLY A 491 1.60 -36.27 -12.62
CA GLY A 491 0.16 -36.50 -12.51
C GLY A 491 -0.68 -35.23 -12.30
N ARG A 492 -1.78 -35.14 -13.06
CA ARG A 492 -2.94 -34.29 -12.75
C ARG A 492 -3.83 -35.10 -11.79
N GLN A 493 -4.08 -34.63 -10.56
CA GLN A 493 -5.01 -35.33 -9.66
C GLN A 493 -6.45 -35.29 -10.21
N PRO A 494 -7.25 -36.35 -10.05
CA PRO A 494 -8.67 -36.33 -10.38
C PRO A 494 -9.42 -35.33 -9.48
N ALA A 495 -10.52 -34.77 -9.97
CA ALA A 495 -11.16 -33.55 -9.45
C ALA A 495 -11.81 -33.63 -8.04
N ALA A 496 -11.61 -34.71 -7.28
CA ALA A 496 -12.33 -35.06 -6.06
C ALA A 496 -11.85 -34.35 -4.77
N LEU A 497 -11.38 -33.09 -4.86
CA LEU A 497 -11.16 -32.20 -3.70
C LEU A 497 -11.65 -30.76 -3.94
N ARG A 498 -12.50 -30.52 -4.96
CA ARG A 498 -13.14 -29.23 -5.24
C ARG A 498 -14.63 -29.18 -4.92
N SER A 499 -15.03 -29.60 -3.72
CA SER A 499 -16.27 -29.14 -3.05
C SER A 499 -16.43 -29.76 -1.66
N GLY A 500 -16.44 -28.91 -0.63
CA GLY A 500 -16.84 -29.25 0.74
C GLY A 500 -18.10 -28.51 1.19
N ALA A 501 -18.89 -28.00 0.25
CA ALA A 501 -20.20 -27.40 0.50
C ALA A 501 -21.27 -28.45 0.17
N GLY A 502 -21.69 -29.20 1.19
CA GLY A 502 -22.53 -30.39 1.00
C GLY A 502 -23.07 -30.93 2.31
N ARG A 503 -23.68 -30.08 3.15
CA ARG A 503 -24.55 -30.56 4.23
C ARG A 503 -25.97 -30.71 3.70
N GLY A 504 -26.25 -31.87 3.11
CA GLY A 504 -27.61 -32.39 3.11
C GLY A 504 -27.97 -32.76 4.55
N GLY A 505 -29.01 -32.14 5.09
CA GLY A 505 -29.59 -32.56 6.36
C GLY A 505 -30.34 -33.87 6.16
N GLY A 506 -29.95 -34.91 6.90
CA GLY A 506 -30.68 -36.16 7.01
C GLY A 506 -30.81 -36.49 8.50
N ASP A 507 -31.99 -36.24 9.06
CA ASP A 507 -32.34 -36.71 10.39
C ASP A 507 -32.35 -38.24 10.42
N PHE A 508 -31.74 -38.83 11.45
CA PHE A 508 -32.23 -40.09 12.02
C PHE A 508 -31.98 -40.10 13.53
N ALA A 509 -33.07 -39.95 14.26
CA ALA A 509 -33.18 -40.28 15.68
C ALA A 509 -34.09 -41.52 15.80
N GLY A 510 -33.83 -42.36 16.81
CA GLY A 510 -34.53 -43.63 17.01
C GLY A 510 -33.96 -44.78 16.15
N ASP A 511 -34.03 -46.04 16.58
CA ASP A 511 -34.87 -46.58 17.66
C ASP A 511 -34.15 -47.67 18.48
N ALA A 512 -34.74 -48.05 19.61
CA ALA A 512 -34.27 -49.15 20.46
C ALA A 512 -34.65 -50.54 19.90
N GLY A 513 -33.86 -51.57 20.25
CA GLY A 513 -34.09 -52.97 19.86
C GLY A 513 -32.95 -53.87 20.30
#